data_AF-J9GAL5-F1
#
_entry.id   AF-J9GAL5-F1
#
_cell.length_a   1.000
_cell.length_b   1.000
_cell.length_c   1.000
_cell.angle_alpha   90.00
_cell.angle_beta   90.00
_cell.angle_gamma   90.00
#
_symmetry.space_group_name_H-M   'P 1'
#
loop_
_entity.id
_entity.type
_entity.pdbx_description
1 polymer ?
#
loop_
_entity_poly.entity_id
_entity_poly.type
_entity_poly.pdbx_seq_one_letter_code
_entity_poly.pdbx_strand_id
1 'polypeptide(L)' 'MLFAECQKVNPNTHLIDSPEEIDQNLLSNAESIGICGATSTPKWLMEKISESISKLVN' A
#
# COMPACT_ATOMS: atom_id res chain seq x y z
N MET A 1 -6.23 13.90 -7.15
CA MET A 1 -6.68 12.67 -6.44
C MET A 1 -5.48 12.12 -5.69
N LEU A 2 -5.61 11.68 -4.44
CA LEU A 2 -4.47 11.29 -3.57
C LEU A 2 -3.48 10.36 -4.30
N PHE A 3 -3.97 9.26 -4.85
CA PHE A 3 -3.17 8.31 -5.62
C PHE A 3 -2.35 8.96 -6.75
N ALA A 4 -2.97 9.83 -7.54
CA ALA A 4 -2.28 10.51 -8.65
C ALA A 4 -1.16 11.46 -8.16
N GLU A 5 -1.31 12.10 -7.00
CA GLU A 5 -0.24 12.92 -6.43
C GLU A 5 0.90 12.07 -5.86
N CYS A 6 0.59 10.97 -5.18
CA CYS A 6 1.59 10.01 -4.72
C CYS A 6 2.38 9.41 -5.88
N GLN A 7 1.70 9.01 -6.95
CA GLN A 7 2.33 8.39 -8.12
C GLN A 7 3.28 9.33 -8.88
N LYS A 8 3.02 10.64 -8.88
CA LYS A 8 3.96 11.63 -9.43
C LYS A 8 5.29 11.68 -8.67
N VAL A 9 5.26 11.44 -7.35
CA VAL A 9 6.45 11.49 -6.48
C VAL A 9 7.16 10.14 -6.45
N ASN A 10 6.40 9.05 -6.35
CA ASN A 10 6.90 7.68 -6.37
C ASN A 10 6.15 6.88 -7.43
N PRO A 11 6.76 6.61 -8.61
CA PRO A 11 6.12 5.82 -9.66
C PRO A 11 5.75 4.39 -9.22
N ASN A 12 6.42 3.84 -8.20
CA ASN A 12 6.08 2.56 -7.57
C ASN A 12 4.94 2.70 -6.54
N THR A 13 3.94 3.53 -6.84
CA THR A 13 2.73 3.69 -6.03
C THR A 13 1.61 2.88 -6.66
N HIS A 14 0.94 2.07 -5.84
CA HIS A 14 -0.16 1.20 -6.25
C HIS A 14 -1.43 1.58 -5.50
N LEU A 15 -2.57 1.50 -6.20
CA LEU A 15 -3.89 1.67 -5.60
C LEU A 15 -4.40 0.27 -5.25
N ILE A 16 -4.78 0.07 -3.99
CA ILE A 16 -5.34 -1.19 -3.47
C ILE A 16 -6.55 -0.87 -2.61
N ASP A 17 -7.62 -1.64 -2.76
CA ASP A 17 -8.85 -1.48 -1.97
C ASP A 17 -8.98 -2.53 -0.87
N SER A 18 -8.22 -3.63 -0.98
CA SER A 18 -8.27 -4.74 -0.04
C SER A 18 -6.88 -5.41 0.13
N PRO A 19 -6.60 -6.05 1.27
CA PRO A 19 -5.33 -6.77 1.46
C PRO A 19 -5.12 -7.95 0.50
N GLU A 20 -6.20 -8.49 -0.06
CA GLU A 20 -6.17 -9.61 -0.98
C GLU A 20 -5.67 -9.22 -2.39
N GLU A 21 -5.65 -7.93 -2.72
CA GLU A 21 -5.10 -7.37 -3.96
C GLU A 21 -3.57 -7.15 -3.91
N ILE A 22 -2.94 -7.37 -2.75
CA ILE A 22 -1.50 -7.16 -2.59
C ILE A 22 -0.74 -8.27 -3.31
N ASP A 23 -0.15 -7.95 -4.45
CA ASP A 23 0.80 -8.82 -5.15
C ASP A 23 2.21 -8.67 -4.55
N GLN A 24 2.85 -9.80 -4.21
CA GLN A 24 4.23 -9.86 -3.71
C GLN A 24 5.22 -9.19 -4.66
N ASN A 25 4.96 -9.20 -5.97
CA ASN A 25 5.80 -8.53 -6.95
C ASN A 25 5.87 -7.01 -6.72
N LEU A 26 4.82 -6.40 -6.15
CA LEU A 26 4.78 -4.98 -5.81
C LEU A 26 5.75 -4.62 -4.68
N LEU A 27 6.08 -5.60 -3.84
CA LEU A 27 6.94 -5.47 -2.67
C LEU A 27 8.40 -5.78 -3.00
N SER A 28 8.67 -6.32 -4.20
CA SER A 28 10.00 -6.75 -4.61
C SER A 28 10.97 -5.56 -4.66
N ASN A 29 12.18 -5.77 -4.11
CA ASN A 29 13.27 -4.77 -4.08
C ASN A 29 12.95 -3.46 -3.35
N ALA A 30 11.86 -3.39 -2.58
CA ALA A 30 11.56 -2.23 -1.74
C ALA A 30 12.26 -2.36 -0.38
N GLU A 31 13.10 -1.37 -0.02
CA GLU A 31 13.71 -1.31 1.32
C GLU A 31 12.72 -0.81 2.38
N SER A 32 11.72 -0.04 1.97
CA SER A 32 10.66 0.47 2.84
C SER A 32 9.35 0.64 2.08
N ILE A 33 8.24 0.51 2.80
CA ILE A 33 6.89 0.57 2.23
C ILE A 33 6.06 1.59 3.01
N GLY A 34 5.45 2.53 2.31
CA GLY A 34 4.52 3.51 2.86
C GLY A 34 3.06 3.14 2.57
N ILE A 35 2.18 3.32 3.55
CA ILE A 35 0.73 3.09 3.42
C ILE A 35 0.01 4.40 3.73
N CYS A 36 -0.87 4.82 2.83
CA CYS A 36 -1.71 6.00 3.03
C CYS A 36 -3.15 5.73 2.57
N GLY A 37 -4.11 6.47 3.13
CA GLY A 37 -5.53 6.36 2.82
C GLY A 37 -6.14 7.69 2.44
N ALA A 38 -7.21 7.67 1.65
CA ALA A 38 -8.02 8.85 1.37
C ALA A 38 -8.89 9.22 2.57
N THR A 39 -9.63 10.33 2.49
CA THR A 39 -10.44 10.86 3.60
C THR A 39 -11.43 9.84 4.19
N SER A 40 -11.98 8.95 3.38
CA SER A 40 -12.96 7.93 3.79
C SER A 40 -12.34 6.58 4.18
N THR A 41 -11.02 6.42 4.06
CA THR A 41 -10.36 5.14 4.34
C THR A 41 -10.21 4.96 5.85
N PRO A 42 -10.84 3.94 6.45
CA PRO A 42 -10.77 3.75 7.90
C PRO A 42 -9.40 3.21 8.32
N LYS A 43 -8.96 3.60 9.53
CA LYS A 43 -7.65 3.21 10.09
C LYS A 43 -7.44 1.69 10.12
N TRP A 44 -8.46 0.94 10.52
CA TRP A 44 -8.38 -0.52 10.64
C TRP A 44 -8.05 -1.20 9.30
N LEU A 45 -8.46 -0.62 8.17
CA LEU A 45 -8.17 -1.17 6.85
C LEU A 45 -6.69 -0.97 6.50
N MET A 46 -6.14 0.22 6.80
CA MET A 46 -4.71 0.49 6.62
C MET A 46 -3.85 -0.41 7.51
N GLU A 47 -4.28 -0.66 8.76
CA GLU A 47 -3.63 -1.60 9.68
C GLU A 47 -3.67 -3.03 9.13
N LYS A 48 -4.83 -3.50 8.64
CA LYS A 48 -4.97 -4.83 8.01
C LYS A 48 -4.04 -4.99 6.80
N ILE A 49 -3.92 -3.95 5.97
CA ILE A 49 -2.97 -3.93 4.84
C ILE A 49 -1.53 -3.99 5.34
N SER A 50 -1.17 -3.20 6.35
CA SER A 50 0.18 -3.20 6.94
C SER A 50 0.56 -4.58 7.49
N GLU A 51 -0.36 -5.24 8.17
CA GLU A 51 -0.17 -6.60 8.68
C GLU A 51 0.01 -7.62 7.56
N SER A 52 -0.79 -7.54 6.50
CA SER A 52 -0.65 -8.41 5.33
C SER A 52 0.69 -8.24 4.65
N ILE A 53 1.14 -7.00 4.42
CA ILE A 53 2.47 -6.73 3.84
C ILE A 53 3.56 -7.31 4.73
N SER A 54 3.48 -7.10 6.05
CA SER A 54 4.45 -7.63 7.02
C SER A 54 4.56 -9.15 6.99
N LYS A 55 3.48 -9.87 6.67
CA LYS A 55 3.47 -11.33 6.53
C LYS A 55 4.08 -11.82 5.21
N LEU A 56 4.13 -10.97 4.19
CA LEU A 56 4.66 -11.32 2.86
C LEU A 56 6.15 -11.01 2.70
N VAL A 57 6.70 -10.09 3.51
CA VAL A 57 8.11 -9.67 3.46
C VAL A 57 9.00 -10.33 4.52
N ASN A 58 8.46 -11.27 5.30
CA ASN A 58 9.19 -12.07 6.30
C ASN A 58 9.42 -13.51 5.83
#